data_AF-A0A5J4K503-F1
#
_entry.id   AF-A0A5J4K503-F1
#
_cell.length_a   1.000
_cell.length_b   1.000
_cell.length_c   1.000
_cell.angle_alpha   90.00
_cell.angle_beta   90.00
_cell.angle_gamma   90.00
#
_symmetry.space_group_name_H-M   'P 1'
#
loop_
_entity.id
_entity.type
_entity.pdbx_description
1 polymer ?
#
loop_
_entity_poly.entity_id
_entity_poly.type
_entity_poly.pdbx_seq_one_letter_code
_entity_poly.pdbx_strand_id
1 'polypeptide(L)' 'MPEGVPCASDWAALKVVGPLDFVLTGILATLLRPLADAHIPVFALSTYDTDYLLVREPQLEAARAVLLAHGHEFL' A
#
# COMPACT_ATOMS: atom_id res chain seq x y z
N MET A 1 18.03 -7.22 -11.60
CA MET A 1 18.72 -6.13 -10.86
C MET A 1 20.16 -6.08 -11.32
N PRO A 2 20.72 -4.91 -11.67
CA PRO A 2 22.14 -4.80 -12.03
C PRO A 2 23.03 -5.29 -10.88
N GLU A 3 24.16 -5.92 -11.21
CA GLU A 3 25.11 -6.43 -10.22
C GLU A 3 25.72 -5.31 -9.37
N GLY A 4 25.90 -5.57 -8.07
CA GLY A 4 26.53 -4.62 -7.14
C GLY A 4 25.62 -3.48 -6.65
N VAL A 5 24.37 -3.39 -7.11
CA VAL A 5 23.41 -2.39 -6.63
C VAL A 5 22.61 -2.96 -5.45
N PRO A 6 22.70 -2.36 -4.24
CA PRO A 6 21.85 -2.76 -3.12
C PRO A 6 20.37 -2.61 -3.49
N CYS A 7 19.61 -3.69 -3.35
CA CYS A 7 18.19 -3.70 -3.63
C CYS A 7 17.46 -4.66 -2.71
N ALA A 8 16.31 -4.22 -2.22
CA ALA A 8 15.33 -5.08 -1.60
C ALA A 8 14.27 -5.41 -2.66
N SER A 9 14.22 -6.67 -3.12
CA SER A 9 13.40 -7.09 -4.26
C SER A 9 12.03 -7.65 -3.89
N ASP A 10 11.80 -7.95 -2.61
CA ASP A 10 10.62 -8.60 -2.05
C ASP A 10 9.57 -7.57 -1.63
N TRP A 11 9.09 -6.78 -2.60
CA TRP A 11 7.99 -5.84 -2.42
C TRP A 11 6.81 -6.21 -3.31
N ALA A 12 5.62 -6.16 -2.74
CA ALA A 12 4.36 -6.21 -3.46
C ALA A 12 3.72 -4.81 -3.43
N ALA A 13 3.18 -4.37 -4.56
CA ALA A 13 2.52 -3.08 -4.68
C ALA A 13 1.00 -3.26 -4.68
N LEU A 14 0.32 -2.58 -3.76
CA LEU A 14 -1.13 -2.40 -3.76
C LEU A 14 -1.44 -1.06 -4.41
N LYS A 15 -2.24 -1.07 -5.48
CA LYS A 15 -2.65 0.15 -6.18
C LYS A 15 -4.04 0.56 -5.71
N VAL A 16 -4.23 1.82 -5.35
CA VAL A 16 -5.56 2.39 -5.10
C VAL A 16 -6.29 2.56 -6.44
N VAL A 17 -7.53 2.10 -6.54
CA VAL A 17 -8.28 2.10 -7.80
C VAL A 17 -8.92 3.47 -8.05
N GLY A 18 -8.82 3.93 -9.31
CA GLY A 18 -9.45 5.16 -9.83
C GLY A 18 -8.47 6.33 -9.94
N PRO A 19 -8.84 7.40 -10.68
CA PRO A 19 -8.27 8.71 -10.40
C PRO A 19 -8.83 9.16 -9.05
N LEU A 20 -7.95 9.38 -8.08
CA LEU A 20 -8.38 9.98 -6.82
C LEU A 20 -8.79 11.42 -7.10
N ASP A 21 -10.05 11.78 -6.81
CA ASP A 21 -10.48 13.17 -6.86
C ASP A 21 -9.57 13.98 -5.93
N PHE A 22 -8.95 15.04 -6.45
CA PHE A 22 -8.00 15.89 -5.72
C PHE A 22 -8.57 16.48 -4.43
N VAL A 23 -9.90 16.53 -4.29
CA VAL A 23 -10.59 17.04 -3.09
C VAL A 23 -10.71 15.98 -1.99
N LEU A 24 -10.49 14.69 -2.29
CA LEU A 24 -10.56 13.62 -1.30
C LEU A 24 -9.38 13.69 -0.34
N THR A 25 -9.69 14.04 0.91
CA THR A 25 -8.72 13.99 2.01
C THR A 25 -8.89 12.70 2.80
N GLY A 26 -7.80 12.20 3.36
CA GLY A 26 -7.83 11.08 4.31
C GLY A 26 -7.80 9.68 3.70
N ILE A 27 -7.77 9.51 2.37
CA ILE A 27 -7.66 8.17 1.74
C ILE A 27 -6.41 7.43 2.22
N LEU A 28 -5.24 8.06 2.16
CA LEU A 28 -4.03 7.44 2.72
C LEU A 28 -4.17 7.17 4.22
N ALA A 29 -4.90 8.00 4.97
CA ALA A 29 -5.11 7.75 6.39
C ALA A 29 -6.01 6.53 6.65
N THR A 30 -7.04 6.30 5.83
CA THR A 30 -7.92 5.12 5.97
C THR A 30 -7.21 3.82 5.59
N LEU A 31 -6.16 3.89 4.77
CA LEU A 31 -5.33 2.73 4.41
C LEU A 31 -4.16 2.52 5.38
N LEU A 32 -3.43 3.58 5.73
CA LEU A 32 -2.19 3.49 6.51
C LEU A 32 -2.43 3.26 8.00
N ARG A 33 -3.52 3.77 8.59
CA ARG A 33 -3.81 3.57 10.02
C ARG A 33 -4.00 2.09 10.36
N PRO A 34 -4.88 1.32 9.68
CA PRO A 34 -5.02 -0.11 9.93
C PRO A 34 -3.70 -0.88 9.79
N LEU A 35 -2.91 -0.56 8.76
CA LEU A 35 -1.63 -1.22 8.50
C LEU A 35 -0.59 -0.90 9.59
N ALA A 36 -0.55 0.35 10.06
CA ALA A 36 0.31 0.77 11.16
C ALA A 36 -0.08 0.09 12.48
N ASP A 37 -1.37 0.02 12.81
CA ASP A 37 -1.88 -0.66 14.01
C ASP A 37 -1.55 -2.17 13.98
N ALA A 38 -1.56 -2.76 12.79
CA ALA A 38 -1.13 -4.14 12.55
C ALA A 38 0.40 -4.33 12.46
N HIS A 39 1.19 -3.26 12.67
CA HIS A 39 2.65 -3.27 12.58
C HIS A 39 3.20 -3.75 11.22
N ILE A 40 2.50 -3.43 10.14
CA ILE A 40 2.91 -3.74 8.76
C ILE A 40 3.64 -2.52 8.20
N PRO A 41 4.95 -2.61 7.90
CA PRO A 41 5.68 -1.54 7.25
C PRO A 41 5.16 -1.31 5.84
N VAL A 42 4.92 -0.03 5.52
CA VAL A 42 4.42 0.40 4.21
C VAL A 42 5.31 1.51 3.69
N PHE A 43 5.64 1.44 2.40
CA PHE A 43 6.17 2.57 1.65
C PHE A 43 5.05 3.12 0.77
N ALA A 44 4.55 4.31 1.11
CA ALA A 44 3.50 4.98 0.35
C ALA A 44 4.10 5.84 -0.76
N LEU A 45 3.60 5.70 -1.98
CA LEU A 45 4.00 6.46 -3.15
C LEU A 45 2.77 7.06 -3.82
N SER A 46 2.62 8.38 -3.72
CA SER A 46 1.59 9.13 -4.42
C SER A 46 2.06 9.52 -5.82
N THR A 47 1.16 9.37 -6.80
CA THR A 47 1.33 9.84 -8.17
C THR A 47 0.31 10.93 -8.47
N TYR A 48 0.22 11.38 -9.72
CA TYR A 48 -0.83 12.32 -10.14
C TYR A 48 -2.22 11.67 -10.09
N ASP A 49 -2.35 10.42 -10.53
CA ASP A 49 -3.66 9.76 -10.66
C ASP A 49 -4.06 8.97 -9.41
N THR A 50 -3.09 8.38 -8.69
CA THR A 50 -3.38 7.43 -7.60
C THR A 50 -2.22 7.25 -6.64
N ASP A 51 -2.48 6.51 -5.57
CA ASP A 51 -1.50 6.07 -4.58
C ASP A 51 -1.16 4.59 -4.75
N TYR A 52 0.10 4.27 -4.45
CA TYR A 52 0.61 2.92 -4.32
C TYR A 52 1.09 2.69 -2.89
N LEU A 53 0.69 1.57 -2.30
CA LEU A 53 1.21 1.09 -1.02
C LEU A 53 2.10 -0.12 -1.29
N LEU A 54 3.40 0.06 -1.10
CA LEU A 54 4.35 -1.04 -1.21
C LEU A 54 4.49 -1.68 0.16
N VAL A 55 4.25 -2.99 0.21
CA VAL A 55 4.45 -3.84 1.40
C VAL A 55 5.47 -4.90 1.09
N ARG A 56 6.10 -5.48 2.12
CA ARG A 56 6.98 -6.63 1.92
C ARG A 56 6.15 -7.80 1.41
N GLU A 57 6.64 -8.50 0.40
CA GLU A 57 5.92 -9.63 -0.22
C GLU A 57 5.44 -10.68 0.79
N PRO A 58 6.23 -11.08 1.82
CA PRO A 58 5.76 -11.98 2.87
C PRO A 58 4.60 -11.46 3.73
N GLN A 59 4.36 -10.14 3.72
CA GLN A 59 3.30 -9.48 4.50
C GLN A 59 2.07 -9.14 3.64
N LEU A 60 2.08 -9.46 2.35
CA LEU A 60 1.01 -9.09 1.43
C LEU A 60 -0.37 -9.60 1.88
N GLU A 61 -0.48 -10.89 2.20
CA GLU A 61 -1.76 -11.46 2.63
C GLU A 61 -2.22 -10.90 3.98
N ALA A 62 -1.29 -10.60 4.89
CA ALA A 62 -1.62 -9.95 6.16
C ALA A 62 -2.13 -8.52 5.92
N ALA A 63 -1.47 -7.75 5.05
CA ALA A 63 -1.91 -6.40 4.67
C ALA A 63 -3.30 -6.43 4.02
N ARG A 64 -3.53 -7.38 3.11
CA ARG A 64 -4.82 -7.59 2.46
C ARG A 64 -5.91 -7.93 3.48
N ALA A 65 -5.65 -8.84 4.41
CA ALA A 65 -6.61 -9.22 5.45
C ALA A 65 -6.96 -8.03 6.36
N VAL A 66 -5.97 -7.24 6.78
CA VAL A 66 -6.18 -6.03 7.60
C VAL A 66 -7.05 -5.01 6.86
N LEU A 67 -6.76 -4.77 5.58
CA LEU A 67 -7.51 -3.83 4.76
C LEU A 67 -8.96 -4.30 4.53
N LEU A 68 -9.17 -5.58 4.22
CA LEU A 68 -10.50 -6.19 4.11
C LEU A 68 -11.31 -6.05 5.41
N ALA A 69 -10.68 -6.30 6.56
CA ALA A 69 -11.32 -6.16 7.88
C ALA A 69 -11.73 -4.70 8.20
N HIS A 70 -11.12 -3.71 7.54
CA HIS A 70 -11.44 -2.29 7.66
C HIS A 70 -12.32 -1.77 6.52
N GLY A 71 -12.95 -2.67 5.75
CA GLY A 71 -13.95 -2.32 4.73
C GLY A 71 -13.38 -1.91 3.38
N HIS A 72 -12.09 -2.14 3.13
CA HIS A 72 -11.51 -1.96 1.80
C HIS A 72 -11.75 -3.20 0.93
N GLU A 73 -11.84 -3.02 -0.39
CA GLU A 73 -12.08 -4.10 -1.34
C GLU A 73 -10.88 -4.30 -2.28
N PHE A 74 -10.73 -5.52 -2.78
CA PHE A 74 -9.69 -5.89 -3.76
C PHE A 74 -10.39 -6.40 -5.02
N LEU A 75 -9.93 -5.94 -6.18
CA LEU A 75 -10.41 -6.36 -7.50
C LEU A 75 -9.66 -7.59 -8.02
#